data_AF-A0A0C3F9N5-F1
#
_entry.id   AF-A0A0C3F9N5-F1
#
_cell.length_a   1.000
_cell.length_b   1.000
_cell.length_c   1.000
_cell.angle_alpha   90.00
_cell.angle_beta   90.00
_cell.angle_gamma   90.00
#
_symmetry.space_group_name_H-M   'P 1'
#
loop_
_entity.id
_entity.type
_entity.pdbx_description
1 polymer ?
#
loop_
_entity_poly.entity_id
_entity_poly.type
_entity_poly.pdbx_seq_one_letter_code
_entity_poly.pdbx_strand_id
1 'polypeptide(L)' 'ISRVEYVHLQNFFHRNIKPDNFLMGIGKLGNQVNVIDFGLTKKFRNPKTHLHIPYRENKNSTGMAQYTSIYDHI' A
#
# COMPACT_ATOMS: atom_id res chain seq x y z
N ILE A 1 -10.67 5.39 -1.63
CA ILE A 1 -9.58 6.25 -2.16
C ILE A 1 -8.77 6.88 -1.01
N SER A 2 -9.39 7.55 -0.04
CA SER A 2 -8.74 8.23 1.09
C SER A 2 -7.75 7.40 1.93
N ARG A 3 -7.94 6.08 2.07
CA ARG A 3 -7.03 5.24 2.88
C ARG A 3 -5.67 5.00 2.22
N VAL A 4 -5.65 4.75 0.91
CA VAL A 4 -4.39 4.57 0.16
C VAL A 4 -3.63 5.89 0.11
N GLU A 5 -4.33 6.99 -0.11
CA GLU A 5 -3.76 8.34 -0.03
C GLU A 5 -3.14 8.61 1.34
N TYR A 6 -3.84 8.26 2.43
CA TYR A 6 -3.29 8.38 3.78
C TYR A 6 -1.99 7.59 3.96
N VAL A 7 -1.93 6.34 3.50
CA VAL A 7 -0.70 5.52 3.56
C VAL A 7 0.44 6.18 2.78
N HIS A 8 0.14 6.78 1.62
CA HIS A 8 1.12 7.50 0.82
C HIS A 8 1.60 8.81 1.48
N LEU A 9 0.70 9.54 2.14
CA LEU A 9 1.05 10.72 2.94
C LEU A 9 2.05 10.35 4.06
N GLN A 10 1.91 9.16 4.64
CA GLN A 10 2.85 8.62 5.61
C GLN A 10 4.18 8.10 5.01
N ASN A 11 4.43 8.29 3.70
CA ASN A 11 5.65 7.89 2.98
C ASN A 11 5.79 6.39 2.68
N PHE A 12 4.67 5.65 2.67
CA PHE A 12 4.67 4.20 2.46
C PHE A 12 3.84 3.78 1.26
N PHE A 13 4.22 2.66 0.63
CA PHE A 13 3.39 1.87 -0.28
C PHE A 13 2.87 0.64 0.47
N HIS A 14 1.57 0.37 0.37
CA HIS A 14 0.97 -0.82 0.98
C HIS A 14 1.43 -2.13 0.30
N ARG A 15 1.60 -2.11 -1.03
CA ARG A 15 2.00 -3.24 -1.90
C ARG A 15 1.09 -4.49 -1.90
N ASN A 16 0.13 -4.60 -0.98
CA ASN A 16 -0.86 -5.71 -0.97
C ASN A 16 -2.30 -5.19 -1.04
N ILE A 17 -2.67 -4.54 -2.15
CA ILE A 17 -4.02 -3.99 -2.34
C ILE A 17 -4.92 -5.09 -2.91
N LYS A 18 -5.84 -5.60 -2.10
CA LYS A 18 -6.83 -6.62 -2.47
C LYS A 18 -8.07 -6.50 -1.58
N PRO A 19 -9.26 -6.95 -2.01
CA PRO A 19 -10.50 -6.82 -1.24
C PRO A 19 -10.40 -7.35 0.19
N ASP A 20 -9.70 -8.47 0.40
CA ASP A 20 -9.52 -9.10 1.72
C ASP A 20 -8.82 -8.19 2.75
N ASN A 21 -8.02 -7.24 2.26
CA ASN A 21 -7.28 -6.29 3.10
C ASN A 21 -8.08 -5.01 3.40
N PHE A 22 -9.35 -4.95 2.97
CA PHE A 22 -10.27 -3.89 3.33
C PHE A 22 -11.40 -4.44 4.20
N LEU A 23 -11.48 -3.94 5.42
CA LEU A 23 -12.52 -4.35 6.38
C LEU A 23 -13.47 -3.18 6.68
N MET A 24 -14.74 -3.50 6.82
CA MET A 24 -15.73 -2.54 7.32
C MET A 24 -15.60 -2.41 8.84
N GLY A 25 -15.84 -1.21 9.36
CA GLY A 25 -16.01 -1.00 10.78
C GLY A 25 -17.26 -1.69 11.33
N ILE A 26 -17.47 -1.61 12.64
CA ILE A 26 -18.62 -2.19 13.34
C ILE A 26 -19.47 -1.10 14.01
N GLY A 27 -20.75 -1.38 14.23
CA GLY A 27 -21.68 -0.48 14.90
C GLY A 27 -21.79 0.90 14.22
N LYS A 28 -21.53 1.97 14.97
CA LYS A 28 -21.59 3.36 14.47
C LYS A 28 -20.59 3.65 13.34
N LEU A 29 -19.54 2.83 13.20
CA LEU A 29 -18.54 2.95 12.14
C LEU A 29 -18.75 1.93 11.01
N GLY A 30 -19.94 1.31 10.92
CA GLY A 30 -20.25 0.28 9.92
C GLY A 30 -20.06 0.72 8.47
N ASN A 31 -20.14 2.02 8.20
CA ASN A 31 -19.91 2.62 6.89
C ASN A 31 -18.44 3.01 6.62
N GLN A 32 -17.55 2.78 7.58
CA GLN A 32 -16.13 3.13 7.45
C GLN A 32 -15.32 1.93 6.93
N VAL A 33 -14.59 2.13 5.84
CA VAL A 33 -13.60 1.16 5.33
C VAL A 33 -12.24 1.40 6.00
N ASN A 34 -11.61 0.33 6.47
CA ASN A 34 -10.27 0.29 7.04
C ASN A 34 -9.34 -0.58 6.19
N VAL A 35 -8.05 -0.26 6.19
CA VAL A 35 -7.00 -1.04 5.50
C VAL A 35 -6.20 -1.80 6.54
N ILE A 36 -5.96 -3.09 6.28
CA ILE A 36 -5.20 -3.99 7.14
C ILE A 36 -4.08 -4.68 6.34
N ASP A 37 -3.26 -5.47 7.04
CA ASP A 37 -2.15 -6.24 6.48
C ASP A 37 -1.03 -5.37 5.85
N PHE A 38 -0.32 -4.66 6.74
CA PHE A 38 0.85 -3.87 6.40
C PHE A 38 2.14 -4.69 6.31
N GLY A 39 2.08 -6.03 6.36
CA GLY A 39 3.28 -6.89 6.39
C GLY A 39 4.17 -6.75 5.16
N LEU A 40 3.57 -6.36 4.02
CA LEU A 40 4.28 -6.05 2.78
C LEU A 40 4.49 -4.55 2.57
N THR A 41 4.26 -3.69 3.55
CA THR A 41 4.44 -2.24 3.36
C THR A 41 5.90 -1.87 3.13
N LYS A 42 6.18 -0.90 2.25
CA LYS A 42 7.54 -0.42 1.98
C LYS A 42 7.60 1.09 1.90
N LYS A 43 8.61 1.67 2.52
CA LYS A 43 8.87 3.11 2.45
C LYS A 43 9.33 3.50 1.05
N PHE A 44 8.70 4.50 0.45
CA PHE A 44 9.01 4.94 -0.92
C PHE A 44 9.71 6.28 -1.00
N ARG A 45 9.71 7.07 0.08
CA ARG A 45 10.43 8.34 0.14
C ARG A 45 11.01 8.60 1.52
N ASN A 46 12.08 9.39 1.56
CA ASN A 46 12.65 9.89 2.81
C ASN A 46 11.63 10.83 3.51
N PRO A 47 11.37 10.69 4.81
CA PRO A 47 10.32 11.47 5.47
C PRO A 47 10.74 12.92 5.75
N LYS A 48 12.05 13.22 5.72
CA LYS A 48 12.60 14.56 5.93
C LYS A 48 12.79 15.31 4.62
N THR A 49 13.33 14.63 3.60
CA THR A 49 13.63 15.27 2.30
C THR A 49 12.55 15.05 1.26
N HIS A 50 11.58 14.17 1.53
CA HIS A 50 10.57 13.69 0.57
C HIS A 50 11.16 13.12 -0.73
N LEU A 51 12.46 12.83 -0.76
CA LEU A 51 13.13 12.26 -1.92
C LEU A 51 12.67 10.81 -2.14
N HIS A 52 12.23 10.51 -3.35
CA HIS A 52 11.74 9.20 -3.77
C HIS A 52 12.89 8.17 -3.85
N ILE A 53 12.59 6.89 -3.59
CA ILE A 53 13.55 5.80 -3.80
C ILE A 53 13.95 5.72 -5.27
N PRO A 54 15.22 5.41 -5.58
CA PRO A 54 15.63 5.19 -6.96
C PRO A 54 14.91 3.96 -7.53
N TYR A 55 14.66 4.01 -8.83
CA TYR A 55 14.18 2.88 -9.60
C TYR A 55 15.22 1.73 -9.58
N ARG A 56 14.75 0.48 -9.61
CA ARG A 56 15.59 -0.73 -9.50
C ARG A 56 14.90 -1.92 -10.17
N GLU A 57 15.47 -2.41 -11.27
CA GLU A 57 15.07 -3.65 -11.93
C GLU A 57 15.41 -4.91 -11.09
N ASN A 58 14.78 -6.04 -11.39
CA ASN A 58 14.96 -7.35 -10.71
C ASN A 58 14.52 -7.39 -9.24
N LYS A 59 13.35 -6.84 -8.92
CA LYS A 59 12.74 -7.08 -7.61
C LYS A 59 11.97 -8.40 -7.60
N ASN A 60 12.05 -9.12 -6.48
CA ASN A 60 11.13 -10.21 -6.22
C ASN A 60 9.71 -9.66 -6.19
N SER A 61 8.84 -10.22 -7.03
CA SER A 61 7.41 -9.90 -7.05
C SER A 61 6.84 -10.12 -5.64
N THR A 62 6.38 -9.06 -4.98
CA THR A 62 5.76 -9.14 -3.65
C THR A 62 4.33 -8.67 -3.72
N GLY A 63 3.39 -9.45 -3.21
CA GLY A 63 1.97 -9.15 -3.26
C GLY A 63 1.18 -10.27 -3.94
N MET A 64 -0.12 -10.05 -4.10
CA MET A 64 -1.00 -11.02 -4.71
C MET A 64 -1.03 -10.82 -6.24
N ALA A 65 -0.50 -11.80 -7.00
CA ALA A 65 -0.26 -11.69 -8.44
C ALA A 65 -1.46 -11.18 -9.26
N GLN A 66 -2.69 -11.52 -8.88
CA GLN A 66 -3.91 -11.08 -9.58
C GLN A 66 -4.25 -9.58 -9.38
N TYR A 67 -3.67 -8.93 -8.38
CA TYR A 67 -3.88 -7.51 -8.05
C TYR A 67 -2.58 -6.68 -8.09
N THR A 68 -1.47 -7.30 -8.48
CA THR A 68 -0.18 -6.63 -8.63
C THR A 68 -0.14 -5.82 -9.94
N SER A 69 0.46 -4.63 -9.91
CA SER A 69 0.59 -3.80 -11.11
C SER A 69 1.59 -4.39 -12.10
N ILE A 70 1.38 -4.15 -13.41
CA ILE A 70 2.33 -4.55 -14.48
C ILE A 70 3.75 -4.07 -14.19
N TYR A 71 3.88 -2.89 -13.55
CA TYR A 71 5.15 -2.26 -13.21
C TYR A 71 5.83 -2.79 -11.94
N ASP A 72 5.19 -3.66 -11.16
CA ASP A 72 5.79 -4.19 -9.92
C ASP A 72 6.89 -5.23 -10.19
N HIS A 73 6.96 -5.73 -11.43
CA HIS A 73 8.07 -6.55 -11.95
C HIS A 73 9.28 -5.73 -12.40
N ILE A 74 9.22 -4.40 -12.26
CA ILE A 74 10.24 -3.46 -12.70
C ILE A 74 10.90 -2.74 -11.49
#